data_AF-A0A0T9RQP2-F1
#
_entry.id   AF-A0A0T9RQP2-F1
#
_cell.length_a   1.000
_cell.length_b   1.000
_cell.length_c   1.000
_cell.angle_alpha   90.00
_cell.angle_beta   90.00
_cell.angle_gamma   90.00
#
_symmetry.space_group_name_H-M   'P 1'
#
loop_
_entity.id
_entity.type
_entity.pdbx_description
1 polymer ?
#
loop_
_entity_poly.entity_id
_entity_poly.type
_entity_poly.pdbx_seq_one_letter_code
_entity_poly.pdbx_strand_id
1 'polypeptide(L)' 'MDMEELLRKARESAKNRTPEERFKLLVESKILTKNGTYNTRFFTKETVEKSKPKG' A
#
# COMPACT_ATOMS: atom_id res chain seq x y z
N MET A 1 3.94 -25.19 -5.55
CA MET A 1 4.42 -23.81 -5.61
C MET A 1 4.86 -23.45 -4.20
N ASP A 2 6.14 -23.13 -4.01
CA ASP A 2 6.70 -22.85 -2.68
C ASP A 2 6.36 -21.42 -2.21
N MET A 3 6.16 -21.23 -0.91
CA MET A 3 5.86 -19.93 -0.29
C MET A 3 6.97 -18.92 -0.55
N GLU A 4 8.23 -19.34 -0.51
CA GLU A 4 9.36 -18.45 -0.84
C GLU A 4 9.29 -17.96 -2.29
N GLU A 5 8.93 -18.85 -3.21
CA GLU A 5 8.80 -18.50 -4.62
C GLU A 5 7.63 -17.53 -4.88
N LEU A 6 6.52 -17.71 -4.17
CA LEU A 6 5.37 -16.80 -4.21
C LEU A 6 5.76 -15.41 -3.68
N LEU A 7 6.47 -15.35 -2.56
CA LEU A 7 6.97 -14.09 -1.99
C LEU A 7 7.95 -13.38 -2.94
N ARG A 8 8.84 -14.13 -3.60
CA ARG A 8 9.77 -13.57 -4.59
C ARG A 8 9.02 -12.94 -5.76
N LYS A 9 8.07 -13.67 -6.34
CA LYS A 9 7.24 -13.20 -7.47
C LYS A 9 6.41 -11.96 -7.09
N ALA A 10 5.85 -11.93 -5.88
CA ALA A 10 5.11 -10.78 -5.38
C ALA A 10 6.00 -9.53 -5.23
N ARG A 11 7.23 -9.70 -4.72
CA ARG A 11 8.20 -8.60 -4.59
C ARG A 11 8.65 -8.07 -5.94
N GLU A 12 8.91 -8.94 -6.91
CA GLU A 12 9.29 -8.54 -8.27
C GLU A 12 8.17 -7.79 -8.98
N SER A 13 6.93 -8.28 -8.89
CA SER A 13 5.76 -7.57 -9.39
C SER A 13 5.61 -6.19 -8.75
N ALA A 14 5.81 -6.08 -7.44
CA ALA A 14 5.70 -4.80 -6.74
C ALA A 14 6.74 -3.76 -7.20
N LYS A 15 7.95 -4.19 -7.58
CA LYS A 15 9.01 -3.29 -8.10
C LYS A 15 8.70 -2.74 -9.49
N ASN A 16 7.96 -3.50 -10.31
CA ASN A 16 7.69 -3.15 -11.70
C ASN A 16 6.37 -2.39 -11.90
N ARG A 17 5.60 -2.12 -10.83
CA ARG A 17 4.34 -1.38 -10.93
C ARG A 17 4.56 0.08 -11.24
N THR A 18 3.78 0.61 -12.18
CA THR A 18 3.74 2.06 -12.40
C THR A 18 3.08 2.77 -11.19
N PRO A 19 3.29 4.08 -11.02
CA PRO A 19 2.62 4.86 -9.98
C PRO A 19 1.09 4.70 -10.02
N GLU A 20 0.48 4.63 -11.22
CA GLU A 20 -0.95 4.49 -11.43
C GLU A 20 -1.46 3.10 -11.03
N GLU A 21 -0.74 2.04 -11.41
CA GLU A 21 -1.08 0.67 -11.01
C GLU A 21 -0.97 0.48 -9.50
N ARG A 22 0.08 1.07 -8.90
CA ARG A 22 0.27 1.08 -7.45
C ARG A 22 -0.88 1.84 -6.78
N PHE A 23 -1.28 2.98 -7.31
CA PHE A 23 -2.40 3.76 -6.79
C PHE A 23 -3.70 2.96 -6.83
N LYS A 24 -4.02 2.34 -7.97
CA LYS A 24 -5.21 1.50 -8.14
C LYS A 24 -5.25 0.36 -7.13
N LEU A 25 -4.13 -0.35 -6.95
CA LEU A 25 -4.01 -1.41 -5.95
C LEU A 25 -4.26 -0.90 -4.52
N LEU A 26 -3.71 0.26 -4.17
CA LEU A 26 -3.90 0.86 -2.84
C LEU A 26 -5.35 1.30 -2.60
N VAL A 27 -6.06 1.72 -3.64
CA VAL A 27 -7.50 2.03 -3.57
C VAL A 27 -8.34 0.76 -3.46
N GLU A 28 -8.05 -0.26 -4.26
CA GLU A 28 -8.75 -1.56 -4.23
C GLU A 28 -8.59 -2.28 -2.88
N SER A 29 -7.39 -2.22 -2.30
CA SER A 29 -7.10 -2.72 -0.95
C SER A 29 -7.65 -1.84 0.18
N LYS A 30 -8.36 -0.75 -0.15
CA LYS A 30 -8.99 0.19 0.79
C LYS A 30 -7.98 0.90 1.72
N ILE A 31 -6.70 0.91 1.37
CA ILE A 31 -5.66 1.68 2.08
C ILE A 31 -5.82 3.16 1.77
N LEU A 32 -5.98 3.49 0.49
CA LEU A 32 -6.25 4.84 0.01
C LEU A 32 -7.71 4.99 -0.40
N THR A 33 -8.20 6.23 -0.32
CA THR A 33 -9.44 6.65 -0.97
C THR A 33 -9.18 6.96 -2.44
N LYS A 34 -10.24 7.09 -3.23
CA LYS A 34 -10.15 7.52 -4.65
C LYS A 34 -9.46 8.88 -4.83
N ASN A 35 -9.38 9.69 -3.76
CA ASN A 35 -8.74 11.00 -3.74
C ASN A 35 -7.26 10.92 -3.33
N GLY A 36 -6.72 9.71 -3.10
CA GLY A 36 -5.33 9.50 -2.69
C GLY A 36 -5.02 9.82 -1.24
N THR A 37 -6.04 10.09 -0.42
CA THR A 37 -5.87 10.21 1.04
C THR A 37 -5.98 8.85 1.71
N TYR A 38 -5.38 8.67 2.88
CA TYR A 38 -5.60 7.46 3.68
C TYR A 38 -7.08 7.27 4.00
N ASN A 39 -7.51 6.01 3.97
CA ASN A 39 -8.87 5.65 4.34
C ASN A 39 -9.04 5.75 5.86
N THR A 40 -9.76 6.77 6.31
CA THR A 40 -9.97 7.08 7.74
C THR A 40 -10.68 5.97 8.50
N ARG A 41 -11.34 5.04 7.80
CA ARG A 41 -11.93 3.84 8.41
C ARG A 41 -10.88 2.90 9.02
N PHE A 42 -9.70 2.82 8.40
CA PHE A 42 -8.62 1.91 8.83
C PHE A 42 -7.41 2.67 9.37
N PHE A 43 -7.21 3.90 8.92
CA PHE A 43 -6.06 4.74 9.23
C PHE A 43 -6.55 6.08 9.76
N THR A 44 -6.71 6.18 11.08
CA THR A 44 -7.04 7.46 11.72
C THR A 44 -5.88 8.44 11.53
N LYS A 45 -6.20 9.74 11.51
CA LYS A 45 -5.17 10.79 11.42
C LYS A 45 -4.11 10.61 12.50
N GLU A 46 -4.53 10.32 13.73
CA GLU A 46 -3.62 10.11 14.86
C GLU A 46 -2.64 8.94 14.64
N THR A 47 -3.14 7.78 14.19
CA THR A 47 -2.28 6.61 13.91
C THR A 47 -1.30 6.89 12.78
N VAL A 48 -1.76 7.58 11.72
CA VAL A 48 -0.89 7.97 10.61
C VAL A 48 0.20 8.93 11.07
N GLU A 49 -0.15 9.98 11.82
CA GLU A 49 0.84 10.93 12.37
C GLU A 49 1.85 10.25 13.29
N LYS A 50 1.41 9.35 14.19
CA LYS A 50 2.30 8.57 15.06
C LYS A 50 3.25 7.66 14.30
N SER A 51 2.85 7.19 13.12
CA SER A 51 3.66 6.29 12.27
C SER A 51 4.66 7.02 11.38
N LYS A 52 4.56 8.34 11.24
CA LYS A 52 5.53 9.11 10.46
C LYS A 52 6.91 9.03 11.12
N PRO A 53 7.98 8.76 10.36
CA PRO A 53 9.32 8.81 10.91
C PRO A 53 9.57 10.22 11.47
N LYS A 54 9.97 10.29 12.73
CA LYS A 54 10.47 11.53 13.32
C LYS A 54 11.83 11.78 12.67
N GLY A 55 11.84 12.70 11.70
CA GLY A 55 13.07 13.26 11.16
C GLY A 55 13.86 13.99 12.23
#